data_AF-A0A7S0WSI9-F1
#
_entry.id   AF-A0A7S0WSI9-F1
#
_cell.length_a   1.000
_cell.length_b   1.000
_cell.length_c   1.000
_cell.angle_alpha   90.00
_cell.angle_beta   90.00
_cell.angle_gamma   90.00
#
_symmetry.space_group_name_H-M   'P 1'
#
loop_
_entity.id
_entity.type
_entity.pdbx_description
1 polymer ?
#
loop_
_entity_poly.entity_id
_entity_poly.type
_entity_poly.pdbx_seq_one_letter_code
_entity_poly.pdbx_strand_id
1 'polypeptide(L)'
;GTEKLFMLLPEQPVPGEPLKVWVNRKASLTPLAASGGILTLHVAFNDWEEGTADLELTEQFWEGDMELRGVQVQVPEGAYELNFVLSDGNGEFDNNDNNDFAVPIRQLREVHRSRPPREIQEIESYPL
;
A
#
# COMPACT_ATOMS: atom_id res chain seq x y z
N GLY A 1 -1.02 -23.95 -4.65
CA GLY A 1 -1.16 -22.53 -4.99
C GLY A 1 -0.03 -21.81 -4.32
N THR A 2 0.65 -20.90 -4.99
CA THR A 2 1.70 -20.08 -4.37
C THR A 2 1.10 -19.27 -3.23
N GLU A 3 1.70 -19.34 -2.05
CA GLU A 3 1.29 -18.57 -0.87
C GLU A 3 1.50 -17.07 -1.13
N LYS A 4 0.70 -16.21 -0.49
CA LYS A 4 0.83 -14.75 -0.65
C LYS A 4 2.06 -14.26 0.13
N LEU A 5 2.89 -13.43 -0.50
CA LEU A 5 4.06 -12.82 0.14
C LEU A 5 3.68 -11.83 1.24
N PHE A 6 2.63 -11.04 1.03
CA PHE A 6 2.16 -10.06 2.00
C PHE A 6 0.64 -9.97 2.07
N MET A 7 0.15 -9.47 3.19
CA MET A 7 -1.25 -9.14 3.43
C MET A 7 -1.36 -7.77 4.08
N LEU A 8 -2.39 -7.02 3.68
CA LEU A 8 -2.67 -5.67 4.14
C LEU A 8 -3.97 -5.66 4.94
N LEU A 9 -4.01 -4.96 6.07
CA LEU A 9 -5.24 -4.70 6.80
C LEU A 9 -5.35 -3.19 7.12
N PRO A 10 -6.32 -2.48 6.53
CA PRO A 10 -7.30 -2.97 5.54
C PRO A 10 -6.64 -3.42 4.23
N GLU A 11 -7.29 -4.35 3.49
CA GLU A 11 -6.77 -4.87 2.20
C GLU A 11 -6.54 -3.76 1.17
N GLN A 12 -7.38 -2.73 1.22
CA GLN A 12 -7.17 -1.48 0.50
C GLN A 12 -6.79 -0.40 1.51
N PRO A 13 -5.52 0.08 1.52
CA PRO A 13 -5.09 1.15 2.41
C PRO A 13 -5.96 2.40 2.29
N VAL A 14 -6.12 3.13 3.38
CA VAL A 14 -6.95 4.34 3.43
C VAL A 14 -6.06 5.53 3.84
N PRO A 15 -6.11 6.66 3.12
CA PRO A 15 -5.33 7.84 3.50
C PRO A 15 -5.67 8.30 4.91
N GLY A 16 -4.65 8.66 5.69
CA GLY A 16 -4.78 9.13 7.08
C GLY A 16 -5.02 8.02 8.11
N GLU A 17 -5.24 6.78 7.70
CA GLU A 17 -5.52 5.66 8.60
C GLU A 17 -4.29 4.76 8.80
N PRO A 18 -4.19 4.03 9.92
CA PRO A 18 -3.16 3.02 10.10
C PRO A 18 -3.36 1.84 9.14
N LEU A 19 -2.25 1.32 8.63
CA LEU A 19 -2.17 0.14 7.78
C LEU A 19 -1.33 -0.92 8.48
N LYS A 20 -1.87 -2.13 8.65
CA LYS A 20 -1.09 -3.29 9.04
C LYS A 20 -0.53 -3.97 7.80
N VAL A 21 0.77 -4.24 7.81
CA VAL A 21 1.45 -5.07 6.80
C VAL A 21 1.90 -6.36 7.47
N TRP A 22 1.48 -7.50 6.94
CA TRP A 22 1.98 -8.83 7.30
C TRP A 22 2.76 -9.42 6.15
N VAL A 23 3.87 -10.11 6.44
CA VAL A 23 4.76 -10.70 5.44
C VAL A 23 5.05 -12.16 5.77
N ASN A 24 4.84 -13.03 4.79
CA ASN A 24 5.30 -14.41 4.79
C ASN A 24 6.64 -14.46 4.06
N ARG A 25 7.75 -14.38 4.80
CA ARG A 25 9.10 -14.43 4.23
C ARG A 25 9.30 -15.64 3.31
N LYS A 26 8.78 -16.82 3.68
CA LYS A 26 8.99 -18.07 2.93
C LYS A 26 8.34 -18.06 1.54
N ALA A 27 7.39 -17.16 1.30
CA ALA A 27 6.77 -16.98 -0.01
C ALA A 27 7.57 -16.08 -0.96
N SER A 28 8.66 -15.46 -0.49
CA SER A 28 9.59 -14.72 -1.35
C SER A 28 10.25 -15.67 -2.37
N LEU A 29 10.53 -15.16 -3.56
CA LEU A 29 11.21 -15.90 -4.62
C LEU A 29 12.72 -15.58 -4.69
N THR A 30 13.24 -14.79 -3.76
CA THR A 30 14.65 -14.40 -3.66
C THR A 30 15.34 -15.13 -2.50
N PRO A 31 16.67 -14.97 -2.29
CA PRO A 31 17.34 -15.56 -1.13
C PRO A 31 16.79 -15.05 0.23
N LEU A 32 16.03 -13.95 0.25
CA LEU A 32 15.29 -13.48 1.43
C LEU A 32 14.42 -14.60 2.03
N ALA A 33 13.88 -15.50 1.22
CA ALA A 33 13.02 -16.60 1.68
C ALA A 33 13.69 -17.53 2.71
N ALA A 34 15.01 -17.70 2.61
CA ALA A 34 15.82 -18.56 3.47
C ALA A 34 16.68 -17.78 4.46
N SER A 35 16.61 -16.44 4.46
CA SER A 35 17.46 -15.61 5.32
C SER A 35 17.09 -15.74 6.80
N GLY A 36 18.09 -15.60 7.66
CA GLY A 36 17.93 -15.56 9.12
C GLY A 36 17.93 -14.13 9.71
N GLY A 37 18.08 -13.10 8.87
CA GLY A 37 18.16 -11.71 9.30
C GLY A 37 16.84 -11.16 9.84
N ILE A 38 16.88 -9.93 10.35
CA ILE A 38 15.69 -9.23 10.85
C ILE A 38 14.88 -8.78 9.64
N LEU A 39 13.60 -9.15 9.57
CA LEU A 39 12.75 -8.73 8.46
C LEU A 39 12.48 -7.23 8.59
N THR A 40 12.83 -6.48 7.57
CA THR A 40 12.63 -5.03 7.49
C THR A 40 11.78 -4.68 6.29
N LEU A 41 10.80 -3.80 6.50
CA LEU A 41 10.00 -3.15 5.47
C LEU A 41 10.62 -1.78 5.19
N HIS A 42 11.11 -1.58 3.99
CA HIS A 42 11.47 -0.26 3.48
C HIS A 42 10.25 0.29 2.77
N VAL A 43 9.63 1.34 3.30
CA VAL A 43 8.35 1.85 2.82
C VAL A 43 8.44 3.32 2.48
N ALA A 44 7.70 3.73 1.45
CA ALA A 44 7.44 5.12 1.12
C ALA A 44 6.08 5.22 0.39
N PHE A 45 5.70 6.44 0.03
CA PHE A 45 4.43 6.74 -0.65
C PHE A 45 4.68 7.55 -1.90
N ASN A 46 3.76 7.45 -2.86
CA ASN A 46 3.72 8.27 -4.08
C ASN A 46 5.03 8.23 -4.89
N ASP A 47 5.36 7.09 -5.50
CA ASP A 47 6.63 6.87 -6.21
C ASP A 47 7.89 7.21 -5.38
N TRP A 48 7.90 6.77 -4.11
CA TRP A 48 8.99 7.02 -3.15
C TRP A 48 9.23 8.50 -2.76
N GLU A 49 8.33 9.42 -3.08
CA GLU A 49 8.51 10.85 -2.83
C GLU A 49 8.13 11.30 -1.40
N GLU A 50 7.39 10.49 -0.66
CA GLU A 50 6.85 10.86 0.65
C GLU A 50 7.00 9.76 1.71
N GLY A 51 7.24 10.16 2.97
CA GLY A 51 7.04 9.28 4.13
C GLY A 51 7.97 8.06 4.20
N THR A 52 9.20 8.17 3.67
CA THR A 52 10.18 7.08 3.69
C THR A 52 10.51 6.63 5.11
N ALA A 53 10.45 5.32 5.36
CA ALA A 53 10.85 4.71 6.63
C ALA A 53 11.36 3.27 6.45
N ASP A 54 12.29 2.89 7.32
CA ASP A 54 12.75 1.51 7.48
C ASP A 54 12.18 0.96 8.78
N LEU A 55 11.34 -0.06 8.69
CA LEU A 55 10.55 -0.57 9.81
C LEU A 55 10.83 -2.06 10.02
N GLU A 56 11.31 -2.43 11.20
CA GLU A 56 11.43 -3.85 11.58
C GLU A 56 10.04 -4.47 11.79
N LEU A 57 9.80 -5.64 11.19
CA LEU A 57 8.54 -6.38 11.38
C LEU A 57 8.56 -7.13 12.71
N THR A 58 8.31 -6.43 13.80
CA THR A 58 8.43 -6.96 15.17
C THR A 58 7.22 -7.76 15.63
N GLU A 59 6.05 -7.58 15.02
CA GLU A 59 4.85 -8.34 15.35
C GLU A 59 4.91 -9.74 14.74
N GLN A 60 4.23 -10.69 15.38
CA GLN A 60 4.19 -12.09 14.95
C GLN A 60 2.74 -12.60 14.97
N PHE A 61 2.37 -13.29 13.91
CA PHE A 61 1.07 -13.92 13.73
C PHE A 61 1.26 -15.28 13.04
N TRP A 62 0.41 -16.26 13.35
CA TRP A 62 0.48 -17.60 12.78
C TRP A 62 -0.85 -17.96 12.11
N GLU A 63 -0.79 -18.35 10.84
CA GLU A 63 -1.91 -18.90 10.09
C GLU A 63 -1.64 -20.39 9.79
N GLY A 64 -2.09 -21.26 10.71
CA GLY A 64 -1.65 -22.66 10.69
C GLY A 64 -0.15 -22.77 10.95
N ASP A 65 0.58 -23.41 10.03
CA ASP A 65 2.05 -23.55 10.09
C ASP A 65 2.80 -22.38 9.42
N MET A 66 2.07 -21.39 8.90
CA MET A 66 2.64 -20.21 8.26
C MET A 66 2.94 -19.14 9.32
N GLU A 67 4.21 -18.77 9.43
CA GLU A 67 4.64 -17.63 10.23
C GLU A 67 4.54 -16.34 9.42
N LEU A 68 3.85 -15.36 9.99
CA LEU A 68 3.73 -14.02 9.45
C LEU A 68 4.37 -13.03 10.42
N ARG A 69 5.19 -12.15 9.88
CA ARG A 69 5.78 -11.02 10.61
C ARG A 69 5.09 -9.74 10.20
N GLY A 70 4.88 -8.81 11.12
CA GLY A 70 4.11 -7.62 10.81
C GLY A 70 4.60 -6.33 11.46
N VAL A 71 4.07 -5.23 10.92
CA VAL A 71 4.30 -3.88 11.41
C VAL A 71 3.12 -2.98 11.05
N GLN A 72 2.88 -1.95 11.86
CA GLN A 72 1.94 -0.89 11.53
C GLN A 72 2.66 0.28 10.82
N VAL A 73 2.08 0.73 9.72
CA VAL A 73 2.50 1.91 8.95
C VAL A 73 1.39 2.95 9.05
N GLN A 74 1.74 4.22 9.25
CA GLN A 74 0.77 5.32 9.14
C GLN A 74 0.70 5.76 7.68
N VAL A 75 -0.49 5.70 7.07
CA VAL A 75 -0.67 6.20 5.70
C VAL A 75 -0.84 7.72 5.73
N PRO A 76 -0.06 8.50 4.96
CA PRO A 76 -0.26 9.94 4.83
C PRO A 76 -1.64 10.28 4.25
N GLU A 77 -2.21 11.42 4.63
CA GLU A 77 -3.53 11.86 4.14
C GLU A 77 -3.57 12.09 2.61
N GLY A 78 -2.45 12.50 2.02
CA GLY A 78 -2.32 12.76 0.59
C GLY A 78 -1.85 11.58 -0.25
N ALA A 79 -1.63 10.41 0.37
CA ALA A 79 -1.03 9.28 -0.33
C ALA A 79 -2.00 8.61 -1.29
N TYR A 80 -1.55 8.35 -2.51
CA TYR A 80 -2.29 7.61 -3.55
C TYR A 80 -1.68 6.25 -3.89
N GLU A 81 -0.43 6.03 -3.51
CA GLU A 81 0.28 4.78 -3.73
C GLU A 81 1.19 4.49 -2.53
N LEU A 82 1.22 3.22 -2.13
CA LEU A 82 2.17 2.65 -1.19
C LEU A 82 3.27 1.96 -2.00
N ASN A 83 4.53 2.29 -1.74
CA ASN A 83 5.70 1.64 -2.33
C ASN A 83 6.53 0.98 -1.23
N PHE A 84 6.96 -0.26 -1.44
CA PHE A 84 7.85 -0.91 -0.48
C PHE A 84 8.75 -1.98 -1.09
N VAL A 85 9.84 -2.27 -0.38
CA VAL A 85 10.67 -3.46 -0.57
C VAL A 85 10.93 -4.14 0.78
N LEU A 86 11.34 -5.41 0.74
CA LEU A 86 11.64 -6.19 1.93
C LEU A 86 13.13 -6.50 1.98
N SER A 87 13.71 -6.53 3.17
CA SER A 87 15.09 -6.98 3.38
C SER A 87 15.26 -7.79 4.65
N ASP A 88 16.42 -8.44 4.77
CA ASP A 88 16.85 -9.10 6.00
C ASP A 88 17.75 -8.23 6.91
N GLY A 89 17.92 -6.95 6.54
CA GLY A 89 18.82 -6.00 7.20
C GLY A 89 20.32 -6.29 6.99
N ASN A 90 20.68 -7.36 6.27
CA ASN A 90 22.07 -7.79 6.05
C ASN A 90 22.44 -7.91 4.55
N GLY A 91 21.60 -7.41 3.66
CA GLY A 91 21.89 -7.31 2.22
C GLY A 91 21.07 -8.22 1.33
N GLU A 92 20.22 -9.09 1.89
CA GLU A 92 19.25 -9.85 1.09
C GLU A 92 17.96 -9.06 0.96
N PHE A 93 17.47 -8.93 -0.28
CA PHE A 93 16.28 -8.15 -0.62
C PHE A 93 15.26 -8.96 -1.41
N ASP A 94 13.99 -8.57 -1.25
CA ASP A 94 12.94 -8.83 -2.23
C ASP A 94 12.37 -7.48 -2.65
N ASN A 95 12.77 -7.04 -3.84
CA ASN A 95 12.33 -5.80 -4.48
C ASN A 95 11.54 -6.11 -5.76
N ASN A 96 10.88 -7.27 -5.83
CA ASN A 96 10.04 -7.65 -6.97
C ASN A 96 10.77 -7.56 -8.33
N ASP A 97 11.98 -8.12 -8.41
CA ASP A 97 12.82 -8.09 -9.60
C ASP A 97 13.12 -6.66 -10.11
N ASN A 98 13.49 -5.76 -9.18
CA ASN A 98 13.73 -4.33 -9.40
C ASN A 98 12.51 -3.50 -9.81
N ASN A 99 11.28 -3.98 -9.57
CA ASN A 99 10.05 -3.21 -9.83
C ASN A 99 9.42 -2.63 -8.56
N ASP A 100 9.96 -2.98 -7.39
CA ASP A 100 9.37 -2.73 -6.08
C ASP A 100 7.93 -3.28 -5.95
N PHE A 101 7.36 -3.23 -4.74
CA PHE A 101 5.94 -3.50 -4.54
C PHE A 101 5.18 -2.18 -4.50
N ALA A 102 4.28 -1.98 -5.47
CA ALA A 102 3.38 -0.83 -5.52
C ALA A 102 1.93 -1.27 -5.26
N VAL A 103 1.24 -0.60 -4.35
CA VAL A 103 -0.16 -0.87 -4.01
C VAL A 103 -0.98 0.43 -4.07
N PRO A 104 -2.07 0.48 -4.84
CA PRO A 104 -2.93 1.66 -4.90
C PRO A 104 -3.64 1.88 -3.56
N ILE A 105 -3.62 3.13 -3.10
CA ILE A 105 -4.33 3.56 -1.89
C ILE A 105 -5.74 4.00 -2.28
N ARG A 106 -6.72 3.72 -1.41
CA ARG A 106 -8.12 4.09 -1.64
C ARG A 106 -8.23 5.58 -1.92
N GLN A 107 -8.53 5.90 -3.17
CA GLN A 107 -8.97 7.23 -3.55
C GLN A 107 -10.44 7.37 -3.17
N LEU A 108 -10.76 8.36 -2.34
CA LEU A 108 -12.12 8.88 -2.31
C LEU A 108 -12.38 9.36 -3.74
N ARG A 109 -13.28 8.71 -4.47
CA ARG A 109 -13.74 9.27 -5.74
C ARG A 109 -14.13 10.71 -5.43
N GLU A 110 -13.53 11.67 -6.11
CA GLU A 110 -14.20 12.94 -6.27
C GLU A 110 -15.56 12.59 -6.90
N VAL A 111 -16.59 12.55 -6.07
CA VAL A 111 -17.94 12.76 -6.57
C VAL A 111 -17.84 14.17 -7.13
N HIS A 112 -17.56 14.26 -8.44
CA HIS A 112 -17.79 15.46 -9.20
C HIS A 112 -19.15 15.92 -8.74
N ARG A 113 -19.20 17.00 -7.92
CA ARG A 113 -20.46 17.62 -7.58
C ARG A 113 -21.04 17.94 -8.93
N SER A 114 -22.05 17.17 -9.34
CA SER A 114 -22.81 17.46 -10.53
C SER A 114 -23.21 18.91 -10.36
N ARG A 115 -22.63 19.81 -11.16
CA ARG A 115 -23.14 21.17 -11.25
C ARG A 115 -24.65 20.99 -11.42
N PRO A 116 -25.49 21.55 -10.54
CA PRO A 116 -26.91 21.49 -10.79
C PRO A 116 -27.12 21.98 -12.23
N PRO A 117 -27.98 21.32 -13.03
CA PRO A 117 -28.29 21.78 -14.37
C PRO A 117 -28.54 23.28 -14.29
N ARG A 118 -27.89 24.07 -15.15
CA ARG A 118 -28.20 25.50 -15.20
C ARG A 118 -29.69 25.60 -15.49
N GLU A 119 -30.45 26.17 -14.56
CA GLU A 119 -31.82 26.55 -14.81
C GLU A 119 -31.78 27.59 -15.94
N ILE A 120 -32.47 27.35 -17.05
CA ILE A 120 -32.58 28.32 -18.13
C ILE A 120 -33.39 29.48 -17.56
N GLN A 121 -32.70 30.55 -17.15
CA GLN A 121 -33.33 31.82 -16.85
C GLN A 121 -33.64 32.49 -18.18
N GLU A 122 -34.92 32.46 -18.52
CA GLU A 122 -35.57 33.19 -19.60
C GLU A 122 -35.30 32.67 -21.03
N ILE A 123 -36.37 32.15 -21.63
CA ILE A 123 -36.49 32.02 -23.08
C ILE A 123 -36.99 33.37 -23.59
N GLU A 124 -36.10 34.18 -24.17
CA GLU A 124 -36.54 35.32 -24.97
C GLU A 124 -37.25 34.79 -26.22
N SER A 125 -38.57 35.01 -26.30
CA SER A 125 -39.34 34.74 -27.50
C SER A 125 -39.25 35.96 -28.43
N TYR A 126 -38.74 35.75 -29.63
CA TYR A 126 -38.75 36.76 -30.69
C TYR A 126 -40.09 36.68 -31.43
N PRO A 127 -40.82 37.80 -31.60
CA PRO A 127 -42.01 37.81 -32.43
C PRO A 127 -41.64 37.66 -33.91
N LEU A 128 -42.44 36.86 -34.63
CA LEU A 128 -42.43 36.73 -36.09
C LEU A 128 -43.07 37.96 -36.75
#